data_AF-A0A084GDG0-F1
#
_entry.id   AF-A0A084GDG0-F1
#
_cell.length_a   1.000
_cell.length_b   1.000
_cell.length_c   1.000
_cell.angle_alpha   90.00
_cell.angle_beta   90.00
_cell.angle_gamma   90.00
#
_symmetry.space_group_name_H-M   'P 1'
#
loop_
_entity.id
_entity.type
_entity.pdbx_description
1 polymer ?
#
loop_
_entity_poly.entity_id
_entity_poly.type
_entity_poly.pdbx_seq_one_letter_code
_entity_poly.pdbx_strand_id
1 'polypeptide(L)'
;MAVGNLTAPEIGCTDLIKACREAAAVGDPESVGDNGSVNEPCVAASTVCFGIVQGAYTEVSNRNAFDISLIKPSVYPPEYSFAFFNQRRVKEDLGAPVNFSISDPNVVQTFFGTTDDPMRRDISSLEHVLNSGLIVAMYYVIWITGVTGLVSKKFRSGWNTPDLLRSGPPAFHIFDLAMGGKDVATGQLNALESYKSEGPPSVRHVTAKAPESLAPVCYVFDIQLTCTPNQIQALADGSAVVHNFIVVEPRAESG
;
A
#
# COMPACT_ATOMS: atom_id res chain seq x y z
N MET A 1 -17.38 15.18 4.67
CA MET A 1 -17.99 14.13 3.83
C MET A 1 -17.41 12.73 4.09
N ALA A 2 -16.09 12.55 4.12
CA ALA A 2 -15.46 11.23 4.38
C ALA A 2 -15.85 10.56 5.71
N VAL A 3 -16.01 11.32 6.81
CA VAL A 3 -16.44 10.75 8.11
C VAL A 3 -17.86 10.20 8.06
N GLY A 4 -18.76 10.83 7.30
CA GLY A 4 -20.10 10.32 7.07
C GLY A 4 -20.07 8.97 6.35
N ASN A 5 -19.24 8.84 5.32
CA ASN A 5 -19.11 7.60 4.55
C ASN A 5 -18.38 6.47 5.30
N LEU A 6 -17.67 6.79 6.39
CA LEU A 6 -17.03 5.78 7.24
C LEU A 6 -18.02 5.11 8.20
N THR A 7 -18.91 5.90 8.80
CA THR A 7 -19.75 5.47 9.94
C THR A 7 -21.25 5.67 9.73
N ALA A 8 -21.71 6.03 8.52
CA ALA A 8 -23.14 6.11 8.24
C ALA A 8 -23.81 4.75 8.45
N PRO A 9 -24.98 4.69 9.12
CA PRO A 9 -25.72 3.45 9.29
C PRO A 9 -26.04 2.81 7.94
N GLU A 10 -25.88 1.49 7.84
CA GLU A 10 -26.20 0.62 6.68
C GLU A 10 -25.34 0.85 5.43
N ILE A 11 -25.01 2.10 5.11
CA ILE A 11 -24.31 2.50 3.88
C ILE A 11 -22.85 2.89 4.11
N GLY A 12 -22.43 3.00 5.38
CA GLY A 12 -21.06 3.36 5.73
C GLY A 12 -20.12 2.17 5.64
N CYS A 13 -18.84 2.45 5.38
CA CYS A 13 -17.78 1.45 5.28
C CYS A 13 -17.81 0.42 6.43
N THR A 14 -18.01 0.87 7.67
CA THR A 14 -18.01 -0.02 8.85
C THR A 14 -19.16 -1.05 8.80
N ASP A 15 -20.37 -0.61 8.47
CA ASP A 15 -21.56 -1.48 8.44
C ASP A 15 -21.54 -2.39 7.20
N LEU A 16 -21.06 -1.89 6.08
CA LEU A 16 -20.90 -2.69 4.86
C LEU A 16 -19.85 -3.80 5.04
N ILE A 17 -18.74 -3.53 5.73
CA ILE A 17 -17.76 -4.57 6.11
C ILE A 17 -18.44 -5.65 6.95
N LYS A 18 -19.27 -5.25 7.91
CA LYS A 18 -19.98 -6.19 8.77
C LYS A 18 -20.93 -7.07 7.96
N ALA A 19 -21.74 -6.48 7.08
CA ALA A 19 -22.63 -7.22 6.19
C ALA A 19 -21.87 -8.19 5.28
N CYS A 20 -20.76 -7.77 4.68
CA CYS A 20 -19.87 -8.62 3.90
C CYS A 20 -19.39 -9.85 4.69
N ARG A 21 -18.90 -9.63 5.92
CA ARG A 21 -18.37 -10.72 6.77
C ARG A 21 -19.47 -11.67 7.23
N GLU A 22 -20.65 -11.17 7.55
CA GLU A 22 -21.81 -12.00 7.91
C GLU A 22 -22.25 -12.87 6.72
N ALA A 23 -22.28 -12.32 5.51
CA ALA A 23 -22.56 -13.09 4.29
C ALA A 23 -21.47 -14.13 4.01
N ALA A 24 -20.19 -13.75 4.11
CA ALA A 24 -19.06 -14.63 3.85
C ALA A 24 -18.98 -15.80 4.85
N ALA A 25 -19.30 -15.56 6.13
CA ALA A 25 -19.29 -16.61 7.15
C ALA A 25 -20.25 -17.76 6.84
N VAL A 26 -21.34 -17.50 6.12
CA VAL A 26 -22.37 -18.50 5.78
C VAL A 26 -22.21 -19.00 4.35
N GLY A 27 -22.06 -18.09 3.40
CA GLY A 27 -22.13 -18.39 1.97
C GLY A 27 -20.78 -18.61 1.28
N ASP A 28 -19.67 -18.32 1.95
CA ASP A 28 -18.31 -18.52 1.42
C ASP A 28 -17.23 -18.62 2.55
N PRO A 29 -17.33 -19.62 3.44
CA PRO A 29 -16.44 -19.73 4.60
C PRO A 29 -14.96 -19.97 4.23
N GLU A 30 -14.73 -20.61 3.08
CA GLU A 30 -13.40 -20.91 2.56
C GLU A 30 -12.82 -19.75 1.73
N SER A 31 -13.61 -18.70 1.43
CA SER A 31 -13.23 -17.56 0.59
C SER A 31 -12.80 -17.98 -0.82
N VAL A 32 -13.60 -18.83 -1.45
CA VAL A 32 -13.42 -19.25 -2.84
C VAL A 32 -13.83 -18.13 -3.81
N GLY A 33 -14.80 -17.29 -3.42
CA GLY A 33 -15.25 -16.15 -4.21
C GLY A 33 -16.17 -16.49 -5.39
N ASP A 34 -16.75 -17.69 -5.42
CA ASP A 34 -17.65 -18.16 -6.49
C ASP A 34 -19.13 -17.85 -6.25
N ASN A 35 -19.47 -17.33 -5.07
CA ASN A 35 -20.83 -16.99 -4.67
C ASN A 35 -21.16 -15.51 -4.86
N GLY A 36 -21.81 -15.16 -5.98
CA GLY A 36 -22.20 -13.79 -6.32
C GLY A 36 -23.00 -13.06 -5.23
N SER A 37 -23.86 -13.76 -4.49
CA SER A 37 -24.67 -13.18 -3.41
C SER A 37 -23.86 -12.79 -2.17
N VAL A 38 -22.67 -13.37 -1.99
CA VAL A 38 -21.70 -12.95 -0.96
C VAL A 38 -20.78 -11.87 -1.51
N ASN A 39 -20.38 -11.99 -2.76
CA ASN A 39 -19.47 -11.05 -3.42
C ASN A 39 -20.05 -9.63 -3.47
N GLU A 40 -21.33 -9.49 -3.80
CA GLU A 40 -22.00 -8.19 -3.95
C GLU A 40 -21.89 -7.28 -2.71
N PRO A 41 -22.29 -7.70 -1.48
CA PRO A 41 -22.13 -6.86 -0.29
C PRO A 41 -20.66 -6.57 0.07
N CYS A 42 -19.73 -7.46 -0.28
CA CYS A 42 -18.29 -7.20 -0.11
C CYS A 42 -17.81 -6.11 -1.08
N VAL A 43 -18.06 -6.25 -2.38
CA VAL A 43 -17.69 -5.22 -3.37
C VAL A 43 -18.27 -3.84 -3.02
N ALA A 44 -19.49 -3.80 -2.49
CA ALA A 44 -20.09 -2.56 -1.97
C ALA A 44 -19.25 -1.96 -0.81
N ALA A 45 -18.79 -2.79 0.13
CA ALA A 45 -17.92 -2.37 1.22
C ALA A 45 -16.61 -1.77 0.69
N SER A 46 -15.90 -2.45 -0.22
CA SER A 46 -14.67 -1.90 -0.79
C SER A 46 -14.87 -0.61 -1.58
N THR A 47 -15.99 -0.48 -2.30
CA THR A 47 -16.32 0.74 -3.02
C THR A 47 -16.41 1.94 -2.07
N VAL A 48 -17.06 1.77 -0.91
CA VAL A 48 -17.17 2.85 0.08
C VAL A 48 -15.87 3.05 0.86
N CYS A 49 -15.25 1.97 1.35
CA CYS A 49 -14.04 2.04 2.18
C CYS A 49 -12.83 2.55 1.40
N PHE A 50 -12.50 1.90 0.29
CA PHE A 50 -11.35 2.27 -0.53
C PHE A 50 -11.69 3.39 -1.52
N GLY A 51 -12.76 3.21 -2.31
CA GLY A 51 -13.11 4.14 -3.38
C GLY A 51 -13.50 5.53 -2.87
N ILE A 52 -14.30 5.60 -1.81
CA ILE A 52 -14.85 6.88 -1.32
C ILE A 52 -14.08 7.41 -0.11
N VAL A 53 -13.91 6.62 0.95
CA VAL A 53 -13.29 7.11 2.20
C VAL A 53 -11.80 7.35 2.00
N GLN A 54 -11.05 6.36 1.52
CA GLN A 54 -9.64 6.53 1.21
C GLN A 54 -9.44 7.40 -0.05
N GLY A 55 -10.22 7.19 -1.11
CA GLY A 55 -10.12 7.98 -2.34
C GLY A 55 -10.33 9.48 -2.14
N ALA A 56 -11.17 9.89 -1.18
CA ALA A 56 -11.32 11.30 -0.83
C ALA A 56 -9.99 11.96 -0.43
N TYR A 57 -9.10 11.24 0.26
CA TYR A 57 -7.78 11.79 0.62
C TYR A 57 -6.94 12.09 -0.62
N THR A 58 -6.86 11.15 -1.56
CA THR A 58 -6.06 11.33 -2.78
C THR A 58 -6.65 12.41 -3.68
N GLU A 59 -7.97 12.51 -3.77
CA GLU A 59 -8.63 13.51 -4.61
C GLU A 59 -8.48 14.94 -4.08
N VAL A 60 -8.66 15.16 -2.78
CA VAL A 60 -8.74 16.54 -2.24
C VAL A 60 -7.41 17.12 -1.77
N SER A 61 -6.43 16.27 -1.40
CA SER A 61 -5.20 16.75 -0.77
C SER A 61 -4.07 17.05 -1.75
N ASN A 62 -4.16 16.55 -2.98
CA ASN A 62 -3.07 16.47 -3.95
C ASN A 62 -1.79 15.76 -3.43
N ARG A 63 -1.91 14.94 -2.37
CA ARG A 63 -0.78 14.20 -1.79
C ARG A 63 -0.76 12.76 -2.27
N ASN A 64 0.43 12.15 -2.27
CA ASN A 64 0.60 10.74 -2.58
C ASN A 64 0.03 9.86 -1.45
N ALA A 65 -0.66 8.77 -1.81
CA ALA A 65 -1.32 7.86 -0.88
C ALA A 65 -0.36 7.01 -0.04
N PHE A 66 0.84 6.77 -0.56
CA PHE A 66 1.90 5.96 0.04
C PHE A 66 2.94 6.82 0.78
N ASP A 67 3.07 8.09 0.40
CA ASP A 67 3.94 9.07 1.06
C ASP A 67 3.29 10.47 1.08
N ILE A 68 2.73 10.84 2.24
CA ILE A 68 2.08 12.14 2.48
C ILE A 68 3.01 13.36 2.29
N SER A 69 4.33 13.16 2.27
CA SER A 69 5.30 14.24 2.03
C SER A 69 5.40 14.61 0.55
N LEU A 70 4.95 13.73 -0.36
CA LEU A 70 5.01 13.91 -1.80
C LEU A 70 3.70 14.48 -2.35
N ILE A 71 3.83 15.30 -3.38
CA ILE A 71 2.72 15.86 -4.17
C ILE A 71 2.56 15.06 -5.46
N LYS A 72 1.33 14.83 -5.92
CA LYS A 72 1.08 14.07 -7.16
C LYS A 72 1.36 14.91 -8.42
N PRO A 73 1.83 14.31 -9.52
CA PRO A 73 2.32 12.93 -9.62
C PRO A 73 3.68 12.81 -8.95
N SER A 74 3.89 11.75 -8.17
CA SER A 74 5.17 11.45 -7.56
C SER A 74 5.17 9.99 -7.16
N VAL A 75 6.18 9.25 -7.62
CA VAL A 75 6.40 7.85 -7.27
C VAL A 75 7.84 7.73 -6.81
N TYR A 76 7.99 7.23 -5.59
CA TYR A 76 9.28 6.87 -5.02
C TYR A 76 9.21 5.39 -4.60
N PRO A 77 10.31 4.62 -4.70
CA PRO A 77 11.44 4.89 -5.61
C PRO A 77 10.94 5.10 -7.05
N PRO A 78 11.72 5.76 -7.93
CA PRO A 78 11.39 5.80 -9.35
C PRO A 78 11.24 4.38 -9.92
N GLU A 79 10.27 4.19 -10.82
CA GLU A 79 9.85 2.91 -11.40
C GLU A 79 10.84 2.33 -12.43
N TYR A 80 12.14 2.37 -12.13
CA TYR A 80 13.22 1.87 -12.98
C TYR A 80 13.12 0.36 -13.26
N SER A 81 12.54 -0.41 -12.33
CA SER A 81 12.36 -1.86 -12.42
C SER A 81 11.66 -2.27 -13.73
N PHE A 82 10.61 -1.56 -14.12
CA PHE A 82 9.89 -1.81 -15.38
C PHE A 82 10.79 -1.71 -16.60
N ALA A 83 11.54 -0.61 -16.70
CA ALA A 83 12.43 -0.38 -17.84
C ALA A 83 13.57 -1.41 -17.85
N PHE A 84 14.14 -1.73 -16.68
CA PHE A 84 15.22 -2.70 -16.53
C PHE A 84 14.82 -4.11 -16.94
N PHE A 85 13.76 -4.66 -16.34
CA PHE A 85 13.32 -6.03 -16.61
C PHE A 85 12.78 -6.24 -18.03
N ASN A 86 12.37 -5.17 -18.70
CA ASN A 86 11.92 -5.23 -20.10
C ASN A 86 13.05 -5.05 -21.13
N GLN A 87 14.30 -4.82 -20.71
CA GLN A 87 15.44 -4.84 -21.64
C GLN A 87 15.61 -6.23 -22.23
N ARG A 88 15.83 -6.31 -23.55
CA ARG A 88 15.99 -7.58 -24.27
C ARG A 88 17.06 -8.47 -23.63
N ARG A 89 18.24 -7.90 -23.33
CA ARG A 89 19.33 -8.63 -22.70
C ARG A 89 18.93 -9.19 -21.34
N VAL A 90 18.26 -8.40 -20.50
CA VAL A 90 17.84 -8.85 -19.15
C VAL A 90 16.83 -10.00 -19.26
N LYS A 91 15.89 -9.92 -20.20
CA LYS A 91 14.95 -11.03 -20.45
C LYS A 91 15.63 -12.29 -20.98
N GLU A 92 16.58 -12.14 -21.92
CA GLU A 92 17.38 -13.26 -22.43
C GLU A 92 18.20 -13.92 -21.33
N ASP A 93 18.89 -13.13 -20.49
CA ASP A 93 19.71 -13.61 -19.37
C ASP A 93 18.86 -14.31 -18.28
N LEU A 94 17.62 -13.84 -18.05
CA LEU A 94 16.66 -14.45 -17.11
C LEU A 94 15.85 -15.61 -17.71
N GLY A 95 15.93 -15.84 -19.04
CA GLY A 95 15.07 -16.79 -19.74
C GLY A 95 13.57 -16.41 -19.70
N ALA A 96 13.24 -15.14 -19.51
CA ALA A 96 11.87 -14.65 -19.39
C ALA A 96 11.21 -14.52 -20.78
N PRO A 97 10.13 -15.28 -21.07
CA PRO A 97 9.52 -15.29 -22.41
C PRO A 97 8.53 -14.13 -22.64
N VAL A 98 8.20 -13.37 -21.59
CA VAL A 98 7.18 -12.31 -21.62
C VAL A 98 7.73 -10.99 -21.10
N ASN A 99 7.02 -9.90 -21.36
CA ASN A 99 7.32 -8.60 -20.78
C ASN A 99 6.95 -8.59 -19.29
N PHE A 100 7.75 -7.90 -18.49
CA PHE A 100 7.52 -7.71 -17.07
C PHE A 100 6.49 -6.60 -16.83
N SER A 101 5.52 -6.86 -15.95
CA SER A 101 4.66 -5.86 -15.33
C SER A 101 4.71 -6.04 -13.80
N ILE A 102 4.58 -4.95 -13.04
CA ILE A 102 4.56 -5.02 -11.57
C ILE A 102 3.24 -5.61 -11.03
N SER A 103 2.17 -5.51 -11.82
CA SER A 103 0.83 -5.96 -11.47
C SER A 103 0.09 -6.43 -12.72
N ASP A 104 -0.97 -7.22 -12.50
CA ASP A 104 -1.94 -7.62 -13.51
C ASP A 104 -3.30 -6.97 -13.16
N PRO A 105 -3.85 -6.09 -14.02
CA PRO A 105 -5.11 -5.41 -13.75
C PRO A 105 -6.28 -6.38 -13.59
N ASN A 106 -6.25 -7.58 -14.18
CA ASN A 106 -7.31 -8.57 -14.03
C ASN A 106 -7.32 -9.16 -12.63
N VAL A 107 -6.14 -9.41 -12.05
CA VAL A 107 -6.02 -9.88 -10.66
C VAL A 107 -6.52 -8.80 -9.71
N VAL A 108 -6.11 -7.54 -9.91
CA VAL A 108 -6.60 -6.40 -9.11
C VAL A 108 -8.12 -6.25 -9.22
N GLN A 109 -8.67 -6.30 -10.44
CA GLN A 109 -10.11 -6.16 -10.66
C GLN A 109 -10.90 -7.32 -10.04
N THR A 110 -10.38 -8.54 -10.09
CA THR A 110 -11.04 -9.68 -9.45
C THR A 110 -11.03 -9.50 -7.93
N PHE A 111 -9.86 -9.19 -7.37
CA PHE A 111 -9.62 -9.12 -5.93
C PHE A 111 -10.39 -7.99 -5.23
N PHE A 112 -10.57 -6.83 -5.89
CA PHE A 112 -11.30 -5.68 -5.31
C PHE A 112 -12.71 -5.49 -5.87
N GLY A 113 -12.95 -5.86 -7.12
CA GLY A 113 -14.15 -5.50 -7.86
C GLY A 113 -15.05 -6.68 -8.22
N THR A 114 -14.65 -7.93 -7.93
CA THR A 114 -15.48 -9.12 -8.19
C THR A 114 -15.68 -9.96 -6.94
N THR A 115 -14.63 -10.42 -6.29
CA THR A 115 -14.74 -11.22 -5.05
C THR A 115 -14.69 -10.34 -3.81
N ASP A 116 -13.97 -9.23 -3.88
CA ASP A 116 -13.68 -8.35 -2.76
C ASP A 116 -13.14 -9.07 -1.51
N ASP A 117 -11.92 -9.58 -1.66
CA ASP A 117 -11.23 -10.31 -0.61
C ASP A 117 -10.81 -9.47 0.61
N PRO A 118 -10.41 -8.18 0.46
CA PRO A 118 -9.97 -7.35 1.58
C PRO A 118 -10.96 -7.19 2.73
N MET A 119 -12.27 -7.22 2.47
CA MET A 119 -13.29 -6.97 3.48
C MET A 119 -13.80 -8.23 4.19
N ARG A 120 -13.51 -9.41 3.64
CA ARG A 120 -14.05 -10.71 4.09
C ARG A 120 -13.50 -11.24 5.41
N ARG A 121 -12.28 -10.84 5.78
CA ARG A 121 -11.60 -11.34 6.98
C ARG A 121 -11.51 -10.26 8.05
N ASP A 122 -11.45 -10.70 9.30
CA ASP A 122 -11.25 -9.84 10.46
C ASP A 122 -9.98 -10.26 11.24
N ILE A 123 -9.81 -9.69 12.43
CA ILE A 123 -8.62 -9.93 13.25
C ILE A 123 -8.55 -11.37 13.80
N SER A 124 -9.63 -12.16 13.74
CA SER A 124 -9.64 -13.54 14.24
C SER A 124 -8.60 -14.43 13.57
N SER A 125 -8.28 -14.17 12.29
CA SER A 125 -7.21 -14.89 11.57
C SER A 125 -5.85 -14.65 12.21
N LEU A 126 -5.58 -13.43 12.67
CA LEU A 126 -4.37 -13.11 13.42
C LEU A 126 -4.40 -13.73 14.83
N GLU A 127 -5.55 -13.73 15.50
CA GLU A 127 -5.71 -14.38 16.81
C GLU A 127 -5.45 -15.89 16.73
N HIS A 128 -5.91 -16.56 15.66
CA HIS A 128 -5.65 -17.97 15.42
C HIS A 128 -4.14 -18.27 15.28
N VAL A 129 -3.42 -17.45 14.51
CA VAL A 129 -1.96 -17.57 14.36
C VAL A 129 -1.26 -17.39 15.71
N LEU A 130 -1.64 -16.37 16.48
CA LEU A 130 -1.07 -16.10 17.81
C LEU A 130 -1.35 -17.23 18.81
N ASN A 131 -2.57 -17.78 18.80
CA ASN A 131 -2.96 -18.90 19.68
C ASN A 131 -2.27 -20.22 19.32
N SER A 132 -1.75 -20.33 18.09
CA SER A 132 -0.97 -21.49 17.64
C SER A 132 0.49 -21.46 18.12
N GLY A 133 0.88 -20.46 18.91
CA GLY A 133 2.25 -20.29 19.42
C GLY A 133 3.23 -19.76 18.39
N LEU A 134 2.75 -19.23 17.26
CA LEU A 134 3.59 -18.59 16.24
C LEU A 134 3.90 -17.15 16.63
N ILE A 135 5.17 -16.76 16.42
CA ILE A 135 5.64 -15.40 16.64
C ILE A 135 5.25 -14.55 15.45
N VAL A 136 4.54 -13.44 15.70
CA VAL A 136 4.15 -12.49 14.65
C VAL A 136 4.82 -11.14 14.91
N ALA A 137 5.72 -10.75 14.00
CA ALA A 137 6.29 -9.42 13.96
C ALA A 137 5.56 -8.58 12.89
N MET A 138 4.91 -7.50 13.32
CA MET A 138 4.34 -6.51 12.42
C MET A 138 5.14 -5.21 12.56
N TYR A 139 5.65 -4.70 11.44
CA TYR A 139 6.31 -3.41 11.39
C TYR A 139 5.52 -2.49 10.45
N TYR A 140 5.40 -1.22 10.83
CA TYR A 140 4.80 -0.19 10.01
C TYR A 140 5.68 1.05 10.06
N VAL A 141 5.79 1.74 8.93
CA VAL A 141 6.55 2.98 8.84
C VAL A 141 5.57 4.12 8.64
N ILE A 142 5.68 5.12 9.51
CA ILE A 142 4.99 6.41 9.36
C ILE A 142 6.06 7.48 9.21
N TRP A 143 5.95 8.32 8.17
CA TRP A 143 6.97 9.30 7.81
C TRP A 143 7.33 10.35 8.87
N ILE A 144 6.51 10.52 9.91
CA ILE A 144 6.67 11.62 10.86
C ILE A 144 7.75 11.32 11.90
N THR A 145 8.05 10.06 12.18
CA THR A 145 9.09 9.65 13.12
C THR A 145 9.67 8.33 12.67
N GLY A 146 10.98 8.28 12.43
CA GLY A 146 11.68 7.02 12.20
C GLY A 146 11.20 5.96 13.20
N VAL A 147 10.81 4.82 12.66
CA VAL A 147 10.50 3.58 13.38
C VAL A 147 9.53 3.75 14.56
N THR A 148 8.24 3.59 14.29
CA THR A 148 7.34 3.05 15.33
C THR A 148 7.38 1.53 15.24
N GLY A 149 8.34 0.94 15.96
CA GLY A 149 8.33 -0.49 16.22
C GLY A 149 7.16 -0.83 17.14
N LEU A 150 6.35 -1.80 16.74
CA LEU A 150 5.36 -2.39 17.64
C LEU A 150 5.23 -3.89 17.33
N VAL A 151 6.08 -4.70 17.96
CA VAL A 151 5.77 -6.11 18.16
C VAL A 151 4.89 -6.18 19.42
N SER A 152 3.62 -6.57 19.21
CA SER A 152 2.55 -6.95 20.17
C SER A 152 1.30 -6.05 20.22
N LYS A 153 0.16 -6.65 19.82
CA LYS A 153 -1.24 -6.31 20.15
C LYS A 153 -1.69 -4.83 20.05
N LYS A 154 -1.54 -4.17 18.90
CA LYS A 154 -2.58 -3.24 18.39
C LYS A 154 -2.36 -2.88 16.92
N PHE A 155 -3.43 -3.03 16.13
CA PHE A 155 -3.43 -2.96 14.68
C PHE A 155 -3.72 -1.55 14.16
N ARG A 156 -2.94 -1.06 13.18
CA ARG A 156 -3.39 -0.22 12.04
C ARG A 156 -2.49 -0.47 10.83
N SER A 157 -3.11 -0.67 9.67
CA SER A 157 -2.52 -1.12 8.40
C SER A 157 -1.91 0.01 7.56
N GLY A 158 -0.86 -0.31 6.80
CA GLY A 158 -0.33 0.50 5.70
C GLY A 158 0.50 -0.39 4.76
N TRP A 159 0.23 -0.30 3.46
CA TRP A 159 0.85 -1.11 2.39
C TRP A 159 2.17 -0.52 1.89
N ASN A 160 2.97 -1.36 1.22
CA ASN A 160 4.20 -1.09 0.48
C ASN A 160 4.81 0.28 0.75
N THR A 161 5.75 0.32 1.68
CA THR A 161 6.50 1.55 1.97
C THR A 161 7.62 1.69 0.94
N PRO A 162 7.60 2.74 0.11
CA PRO A 162 8.79 3.21 -0.64
C PRO A 162 10.04 3.39 0.23
N ASP A 163 9.82 3.54 1.53
CA ASP A 163 10.80 3.92 2.53
C ASP A 163 11.83 2.83 2.83
N LEU A 164 11.58 1.55 2.46
CA LEU A 164 12.61 0.50 2.57
C LEU A 164 13.87 0.85 1.76
N LEU A 165 13.71 1.57 0.65
CA LEU A 165 14.82 1.98 -0.20
C LEU A 165 15.50 3.26 0.28
N ARG A 166 14.82 4.09 1.10
CA ARG A 166 15.42 5.28 1.72
C ARG A 166 16.08 4.98 3.07
N SER A 167 15.63 3.92 3.74
CA SER A 167 16.01 3.55 5.10
C SER A 167 16.68 2.16 5.20
N GLY A 168 17.41 1.74 4.16
CA GLY A 168 18.03 0.41 4.07
C GLY A 168 18.68 -0.09 5.38
N PRO A 169 19.54 0.69 6.07
CA PRO A 169 20.14 0.24 7.34
C PRO A 169 19.14 0.03 8.50
N PRO A 170 18.18 0.94 8.76
CA PRO A 170 17.10 0.69 9.73
C PRO A 170 16.26 -0.56 9.49
N ALA A 171 15.84 -0.83 8.26
CA ALA A 171 14.90 -1.92 7.99
C ALA A 171 15.53 -3.31 8.13
N PHE A 172 16.75 -3.49 7.63
CA PHE A 172 17.50 -4.73 7.82
C PHE A 172 17.78 -4.99 9.30
N HIS A 173 18.09 -3.94 10.07
CA HIS A 173 18.30 -4.08 11.50
C HIS A 173 17.03 -4.50 12.25
N ILE A 174 15.87 -3.90 11.92
CA ILE A 174 14.57 -4.30 12.50
C ILE A 174 14.26 -5.77 12.19
N PHE A 175 14.53 -6.21 10.96
CA PHE A 175 14.35 -7.60 10.56
C PHE A 175 15.24 -8.54 11.41
N ASP A 176 16.52 -8.23 11.56
CA ASP A 176 17.45 -9.03 12.37
C ASP A 176 17.02 -9.09 13.84
N LEU A 177 16.57 -7.97 14.41
CA LEU A 177 16.01 -7.94 15.76
C LEU A 177 14.75 -8.81 15.89
N ALA A 178 13.81 -8.70 14.95
CA ALA A 178 12.59 -9.50 14.96
C ALA A 178 12.88 -11.01 14.84
N MET A 179 13.80 -11.39 13.95
CA MET A 179 14.27 -12.77 13.80
C MET A 179 14.98 -13.28 15.06
N GLY A 180 15.72 -12.40 15.75
CA GLY A 180 16.37 -12.68 17.01
C GLY A 180 15.47 -12.62 18.26
N GLY A 181 14.17 -12.37 18.09
CA GLY A 181 13.23 -12.22 19.22
C GLY A 181 13.56 -11.03 20.13
N LYS A 182 14.21 -9.99 19.59
CA LYS A 182 14.61 -8.79 20.30
C LYS A 182 13.60 -7.66 20.11
N ASP A 183 13.53 -6.78 21.09
CA ASP A 183 12.69 -5.59 20.99
C ASP A 183 13.23 -4.58 19.96
N VAL A 184 12.35 -3.96 19.19
CA VAL A 184 12.73 -2.99 18.15
C VAL A 184 13.27 -1.68 18.75
N ALA A 185 12.85 -1.32 19.96
CA ALA A 185 13.19 -0.04 20.56
C ALA A 185 14.66 0.04 21.01
N THR A 186 15.19 -1.04 21.59
CA THR A 186 16.52 -1.09 22.20
C THR A 186 17.41 -2.21 21.67
N GLY A 187 16.83 -3.27 21.11
CA GLY A 187 17.53 -4.47 20.65
C GLY A 187 18.12 -5.34 21.77
N GLN A 188 17.81 -5.05 23.04
CA GLN A 188 18.41 -5.72 24.20
C GLN A 188 17.45 -6.70 24.88
N LEU A 189 16.17 -6.35 24.95
CA LEU A 189 15.15 -7.09 25.66
C LEU A 189 14.64 -8.27 24.83
N ASN A 190 14.21 -9.32 25.51
CA ASN A 190 13.52 -10.44 24.88
C ASN A 190 12.05 -10.05 24.63
N ALA A 191 11.65 -9.98 23.37
CA ALA A 191 10.29 -9.63 22.96
C ALA A 191 9.32 -10.82 22.98
N LEU A 192 9.79 -12.04 23.24
CA LEU A 192 8.99 -13.27 23.22
C LEU A 192 8.29 -13.58 24.56
N GLU A 193 8.60 -12.82 25.61
CA GLU A 193 7.99 -12.95 26.92
C GLU A 193 6.94 -11.84 27.14
N SER A 194 6.98 -11.17 28.30
CA SER A 194 6.06 -10.08 28.68
C SER A 194 6.57 -8.70 28.24
N TYR A 195 6.96 -8.56 26.97
CA TYR A 195 7.40 -7.28 26.42
C TYR A 195 6.23 -6.34 26.15
N LYS A 196 6.40 -5.07 26.55
CA LYS A 196 5.51 -3.96 26.19
C LYS A 196 6.37 -2.73 25.94
N SER A 197 6.12 -2.05 24.83
CA SER A 197 6.78 -0.77 24.53
C SER A 197 6.32 0.33 25.48
N GLU A 198 7.24 1.22 25.85
CA GLU A 198 6.92 2.47 26.55
C GLU A 198 6.88 3.64 25.56
N GLY A 199 5.91 4.53 25.71
CA GLY A 199 5.76 5.69 24.82
C GLY A 199 4.39 6.37 24.95
N PRO A 200 4.23 7.56 24.35
CA PRO A 200 2.96 8.25 24.35
C PRO A 200 1.89 7.44 23.59
N PRO A 201 0.62 7.46 24.02
CA PRO A 201 -0.47 6.74 23.32
C PRO A 201 -0.78 7.32 21.94
N SER A 202 -0.24 8.51 21.62
CA SER A 202 -0.39 9.18 20.34
C SER A 202 0.80 10.09 20.06
N VAL A 203 1.35 9.98 18.85
CA VAL A 203 2.41 10.86 18.33
C VAL A 203 1.90 11.84 17.26
N ARG A 204 0.57 12.03 17.13
CA ARG A 204 -0.01 12.91 16.09
C ARG A 204 0.41 14.38 16.17
N HIS A 205 0.86 14.82 17.35
CA HIS A 205 1.35 16.17 17.60
C HIS A 205 2.84 16.33 17.22
N VAL A 206 3.56 15.22 17.09
CA VAL A 206 4.94 15.23 16.61
C VAL A 206 4.88 15.55 15.13
N THR A 207 5.68 16.51 14.66
CA THR A 207 5.74 16.88 13.25
C THR A 207 7.20 16.98 12.82
N ALA A 208 7.47 16.61 11.57
CA ALA A 208 8.77 16.74 10.94
C ALA A 208 8.63 17.59 9.67
N LYS A 209 9.68 18.34 9.33
CA LYS A 209 9.70 19.07 8.06
C LYS A 209 9.78 18.07 6.91
N ALA A 210 8.84 18.15 5.98
CA ALA A 210 8.87 17.32 4.78
C ALA A 210 10.13 17.63 3.94
N PRO A 211 10.77 16.60 3.36
CA PRO A 211 11.81 16.81 2.37
C PRO A 211 11.23 17.52 1.14
N GLU A 212 12.09 18.18 0.36
CA GLU A 212 11.68 18.77 -0.91
C GLU A 212 11.26 17.67 -1.88
N SER A 213 10.11 17.86 -2.55
CA SER A 213 9.63 16.91 -3.55
C SER A 213 10.50 17.02 -4.80
N LEU A 214 11.04 15.88 -5.26
CA LEU A 214 11.73 15.83 -6.55
C LEU A 214 10.72 15.95 -7.69
N ALA A 215 11.18 16.46 -8.84
CA ALA A 215 10.39 16.46 -10.06
C ALA A 215 10.04 15.01 -10.45
N PRO A 216 8.79 14.72 -10.82
CA PRO A 216 8.39 13.36 -11.18
C PRO A 216 9.06 12.91 -12.46
N VAL A 217 9.38 11.61 -12.52
CA VAL A 217 9.87 10.94 -13.72
C VAL A 217 8.70 10.19 -14.33
N CYS A 218 8.34 10.54 -15.56
CA CYS A 218 7.21 9.93 -16.26
C CYS A 218 7.62 8.63 -16.94
N TYR A 219 7.06 7.52 -16.48
CA TYR A 219 7.25 6.18 -17.02
C TYR A 219 6.05 5.79 -17.88
N VAL A 220 6.30 5.40 -19.13
CA VAL A 220 5.20 5.07 -20.08
C VAL A 220 4.41 3.81 -19.70
N PHE A 221 4.93 3.00 -18.78
CA PHE A 221 4.23 1.85 -18.21
C PHE A 221 3.33 2.21 -17.03
N ASP A 222 3.46 3.41 -16.48
CA ASP A 222 2.64 3.90 -15.35
C ASP A 222 2.26 5.37 -15.54
N ILE A 223 1.61 5.64 -16.67
CA ILE A 223 1.28 7.00 -17.12
C ILE A 223 0.40 7.73 -16.11
N GLN A 224 -0.52 7.01 -15.46
CA GLN A 224 -1.52 7.62 -14.58
C GLN A 224 -0.93 8.10 -13.25
N LEU A 225 0.12 7.45 -12.74
CA LEU A 225 0.72 7.80 -11.45
C LEU A 225 1.98 8.65 -11.58
N THR A 226 2.71 8.54 -12.70
CA THR A 226 4.05 9.11 -12.84
C THR A 226 4.13 10.33 -13.76
N CYS A 227 3.15 10.56 -14.64
CA CYS A 227 3.22 11.60 -15.66
C CYS A 227 2.35 12.82 -15.35
N THR A 228 2.85 14.01 -15.68
CA THR A 228 2.08 15.25 -15.59
C THR A 228 1.10 15.38 -16.77
N PRO A 229 0.01 16.19 -16.66
CA PRO A 229 -0.98 16.31 -17.73
C PRO A 229 -0.41 16.70 -19.10
N ASN A 230 0.60 17.57 -19.14
CA ASN A 230 1.29 17.96 -20.37
C ASN A 230 2.08 16.78 -21.01
N GLN A 231 2.69 15.91 -20.19
CA GLN A 231 3.37 14.70 -20.65
C GLN A 231 2.38 13.66 -21.17
N ILE A 232 1.24 13.50 -20.49
CA ILE A 232 0.14 12.63 -20.94
C ILE A 232 -0.37 13.11 -22.31
N GLN A 233 -0.56 14.41 -22.47
CA GLN A 233 -0.98 14.99 -23.75
C GLN A 233 0.05 14.75 -24.85
N ALA A 234 1.34 14.96 -24.57
CA ALA A 234 2.43 14.73 -25.51
C ALA A 234 2.57 13.24 -25.92
N LEU A 235 2.26 12.33 -25.02
CA LEU A 235 2.17 10.89 -25.34
C LEU A 235 0.97 10.60 -26.26
N ALA A 236 -0.16 11.25 -26.01
CA ALA A 236 -1.39 11.05 -26.79
C ALA A 236 -1.30 11.63 -28.22
N ASP A 237 -0.64 12.77 -28.39
CA ASP A 237 -0.46 13.42 -29.70
C ASP A 237 0.79 12.94 -30.47
N GLY A 238 1.63 12.11 -29.85
CA GLY A 238 2.84 11.54 -30.44
C GLY A 238 4.03 12.51 -30.50
N SER A 239 3.96 13.66 -29.83
CA SER A 239 5.06 14.63 -29.75
C SER A 239 6.10 14.30 -28.67
N ALA A 240 5.79 13.38 -27.76
CA ALA A 240 6.69 13.00 -26.67
C ALA A 240 7.96 12.28 -27.18
N VAL A 241 9.12 12.69 -26.65
CA VAL A 241 10.38 11.98 -26.84
C VAL A 241 10.55 10.99 -25.69
N VAL A 242 10.68 9.71 -26.02
CA VAL A 242 10.78 8.60 -25.05
C VAL A 242 12.12 7.88 -25.17
N HIS A 243 12.85 7.78 -24.07
CA HIS A 243 14.08 6.99 -23.97
C HIS A 243 13.96 5.97 -22.84
N ASN A 244 14.23 4.70 -23.12
CA ASN A 244 14.16 3.61 -22.14
C ASN A 244 12.86 3.64 -21.33
N PHE A 245 11.73 3.85 -22.01
CA PHE A 245 10.38 3.90 -21.41
C PHE A 245 10.14 5.10 -20.49
N ILE A 246 11.00 6.12 -20.54
CA ILE A 246 10.87 7.38 -19.79
C ILE A 246 10.63 8.52 -20.77
N VAL A 247 9.63 9.36 -20.49
CA VAL A 247 9.40 10.61 -21.25
C VAL A 247 10.47 11.62 -20.87
N VAL A 248 11.32 11.99 -21.83
CA VAL A 248 12.36 13.01 -21.64
C VAL A 248 11.91 14.40 -22.08
N GLU A 249 11.00 14.47 -23.05
CA GLU A 249 10.38 15.71 -23.52
C GLU A 249 8.88 15.48 -23.76
N PRO A 250 7.99 16.35 -23.25
CA PRO A 250 8.29 17.51 -22.41
C PRO A 250 8.77 17.11 -21.00
N ARG A 251 9.60 17.97 -20.39
CA ARG A 251 9.99 17.79 -18.99
C ARG A 251 8.77 17.97 -18.08
N ALA A 252 8.77 17.26 -16.96
CA ALA A 252 7.77 17.49 -15.92
C ALA A 252 7.85 18.96 -15.45
N GLU A 253 6.70 19.61 -15.35
CA GLU A 253 6.62 20.94 -14.76
C GLU A 253 6.85 20.80 -13.25
N SER A 254 7.74 21.62 -12.68
CA SER A 254 7.91 21.70 -11.23
C SER A 254 6.68 22.35 -10.63
N GLY A 255 5.89 21.57 -9.88
CA GLY A 255 4.76 22.07 -9.08
C GLY A 255 5.19 22.76 -7.79
#